data_AF-A0A4W2G506-F1
#
_entry.id   AF-A0A4W2G506-F1
#
_cell.length_a   1.000
_cell.length_b   1.000
_cell.length_c   1.000
_cell.angle_alpha   90.00
_cell.angle_beta   90.00
_cell.angle_gamma   90.00
#
_symmetry.space_group_name_H-M   'P 1'
#
loop_
_entity.id
_entity.type
_entity.pdbx_description
1 polymer ?
#
loop_
_entity_poly.entity_id
_entity_poly.type
_entity_poly.pdbx_seq_one_letter_code
_entity_poly.pdbx_strand_id
1 'polypeptide(L)'
;MGFGLRGALSLLLLLLAPPGRSAAGCPAPCRCAGTRVDCGRRGLTWASLPAVFPPDTTELVLTGNNLTALPPGLLDALPVLRAAHLGANPWRCDCHLVPLRAWLAGRPEREPYRDLRCAAPPALRGRLLPYLAEDELRATCAPGALCRGALAAQLLLLVLGLLHALLLALLLCRLRSLRARATRRRPLSEPLAAERDPR
;
A
#
# COMPACT_ATOMS: atom_id res chain seq x y z
N MET A 1 2.03 -50.42 45.15
CA MET A 1 1.88 -49.09 44.53
C MET A 1 3.26 -48.46 44.42
N GLY A 2 4.00 -48.76 43.34
CA GLY A 2 5.40 -48.36 43.18
C GLY A 2 5.52 -47.10 42.33
N PHE A 3 5.77 -45.95 42.96
CA PHE A 3 6.29 -44.78 42.25
C PHE A 3 7.73 -45.08 41.85
N GLY A 4 7.92 -45.50 40.60
CA GLY A 4 9.24 -45.85 40.07
C GLY A 4 10.20 -44.67 40.13
N LEU A 5 11.49 -44.96 40.32
CA LEU A 5 12.64 -44.04 40.34
C LEU A 5 12.63 -43.02 39.17
N ARG A 6 12.01 -43.39 38.04
CA ARG A 6 11.81 -42.56 36.85
C ARG A 6 10.93 -41.33 37.09
N GLY A 7 9.94 -41.43 37.98
CA GLY A 7 9.05 -40.31 38.33
C GLY A 7 9.76 -39.21 39.11
N ALA A 8 10.65 -39.60 40.04
CA ALA A 8 11.45 -38.66 40.82
C ALA A 8 12.50 -37.94 39.96
N LEU A 9 13.12 -38.64 39.00
CA LEU A 9 14.10 -38.05 38.08
C LEU A 9 13.45 -37.02 37.13
N SER A 10 12.23 -37.31 36.66
CA SER A 10 11.46 -36.40 35.80
C SER A 10 11.06 -35.11 36.53
N LEU A 11 10.76 -35.19 37.83
CA LEU A 11 10.41 -34.02 38.64
C LEU A 11 11.63 -33.13 38.93
N LEU A 12 12.79 -33.74 39.12
CA LEU A 12 14.07 -33.03 39.35
C LEU A 12 14.54 -32.25 38.11
N LEU A 13 14.27 -32.76 36.91
CA LEU A 13 14.56 -32.10 35.63
C LEU A 13 13.72 -30.82 35.41
N LEU A 14 12.50 -30.75 35.94
CA LEU A 14 11.67 -29.53 35.88
C LEU A 14 12.15 -28.43 36.84
N LEU A 15 12.81 -28.79 37.95
CA LEU A 15 13.37 -27.85 38.94
C LEU A 15 14.71 -27.23 38.49
N LEU A 16 15.42 -27.87 37.55
CA LEU A 16 16.68 -27.39 36.96
C LEU A 16 16.48 -26.65 35.63
N ALA A 17 15.25 -26.54 35.14
CA ALA A 17 14.97 -25.75 33.95
C ALA A 17 15.18 -24.25 34.30
N PRO A 18 16.06 -23.53 33.58
CA PRO A 18 16.19 -22.09 33.79
C PRO A 18 14.83 -21.43 33.56
N PRO A 19 14.53 -20.31 34.23
CA PRO A 19 13.26 -19.62 34.04
C PRO A 19 13.12 -19.30 32.56
N GLY A 20 12.20 -19.99 31.89
CA GLY A 20 11.79 -19.67 30.53
C GLY A 20 11.21 -18.27 30.57
N ARG A 21 12.04 -17.27 30.26
CA ARG A 21 11.62 -15.88 30.13
C ARG A 21 10.53 -15.85 29.06
N SER A 22 9.30 -15.61 29.50
CA SER A 22 8.18 -15.30 28.63
C SER A 22 8.46 -14.00 27.87
N ALA A 23 8.76 -14.08 26.57
CA ALA A 23 8.62 -13.00 25.58
C ALA A 23 8.95 -13.58 24.20
N ALA A 24 8.00 -13.57 23.26
CA ALA A 24 8.11 -14.00 21.86
C ALA A 24 9.26 -14.98 21.55
N GLY A 25 8.96 -16.28 21.57
CA GLY A 25 9.95 -17.32 21.22
C GLY A 25 10.65 -17.03 19.89
N CYS A 26 11.86 -17.58 19.72
CA CYS A 26 12.66 -17.36 18.52
C CYS A 26 11.83 -17.66 17.26
N PRO A 27 11.72 -16.73 16.30
CA PRO A 27 10.90 -16.94 15.11
C PRO A 27 11.34 -18.19 14.36
N ALA A 28 10.39 -19.00 13.87
CA ALA A 28 10.65 -20.27 13.21
C ALA A 28 11.71 -20.22 12.07
N PRO A 29 11.74 -19.21 11.18
CA PRO A 29 12.80 -19.15 10.19
C PRO A 29 14.16 -18.81 10.80
N CYS A 30 14.23 -18.18 11.98
CA CYS A 30 15.43 -17.57 12.53
C CYS A 30 16.19 -18.47 13.53
N ARG A 31 17.41 -18.06 13.87
CA ARG A 31 18.25 -18.69 14.91
C ARG A 31 18.60 -17.62 15.92
N CYS A 32 18.31 -17.86 17.19
CA CYS A 32 18.54 -16.90 18.25
C CYS A 32 19.67 -17.40 19.16
N ALA A 33 20.59 -16.49 19.51
CA ALA A 33 21.68 -16.75 20.44
C ALA A 33 21.81 -15.54 21.38
N GLY A 34 21.40 -15.70 22.64
CA GLY A 34 21.21 -14.58 23.55
C GLY A 34 20.20 -13.59 22.97
N THR A 35 20.59 -12.33 22.81
CA THR A 35 19.77 -11.25 22.22
C THR A 35 20.04 -11.01 20.73
N ARG A 36 20.83 -11.87 20.09
CA ARG A 36 21.08 -11.84 18.64
C ARG A 36 20.08 -12.72 17.92
N VAL A 37 19.35 -12.16 16.95
CA VAL A 37 18.38 -12.88 16.12
C VAL A 37 18.88 -12.94 14.69
N ASP A 38 19.29 -14.12 14.25
CA ASP A 38 19.82 -14.35 12.92
C ASP A 38 18.74 -14.92 11.99
N CYS A 39 18.29 -14.13 11.03
CA CYS A 39 17.36 -14.47 9.97
C CYS A 39 17.98 -14.27 8.57
N GLY A 40 19.33 -14.24 8.46
CA GLY A 40 20.02 -14.05 7.18
C GLY A 40 19.89 -15.26 6.24
N ARG A 41 20.03 -15.02 4.93
CA ARG A 41 20.12 -16.05 3.87
C ARG A 41 19.03 -17.13 3.89
N ARG A 42 17.79 -16.72 4.13
CA ARG A 42 16.61 -17.60 4.24
C ARG A 42 15.59 -17.39 3.14
N GLY A 43 15.89 -16.53 2.16
CA GLY A 43 14.96 -16.20 1.08
C GLY A 43 13.72 -15.46 1.58
N LEU A 44 13.81 -14.77 2.72
CA LEU A 44 12.68 -14.07 3.30
C LEU A 44 12.21 -12.94 2.36
N THR A 45 10.91 -12.82 2.21
CA THR A 45 10.23 -11.72 1.52
C THR A 45 9.42 -10.92 2.53
N TRP A 46 8.82 -9.80 2.10
CA TRP A 46 7.90 -9.04 2.93
C TRP A 46 6.79 -9.91 3.56
N ALA A 47 6.23 -10.85 2.79
CA ALA A 47 5.11 -11.68 3.22
C ALA A 47 5.49 -12.79 4.20
N SER A 48 6.74 -13.26 4.13
CA SER A 48 7.23 -14.38 4.95
C SER A 48 8.05 -13.93 6.17
N LEU A 49 8.24 -12.61 6.33
CA LEU A 49 9.00 -12.06 7.45
C LEU A 49 8.16 -12.15 8.74
N PRO A 50 8.73 -12.65 9.86
CA PRO A 50 8.03 -12.66 11.14
C PRO A 50 7.60 -11.24 11.55
N ALA A 51 6.34 -11.08 11.97
CA ALA A 51 5.83 -9.80 12.44
C ALA A 51 6.28 -9.45 13.87
N VAL A 52 6.72 -10.46 14.63
CA VAL A 52 7.10 -10.31 16.04
C VAL A 52 8.48 -10.92 16.25
N PHE A 53 9.36 -10.13 16.86
CA PHE A 53 10.70 -10.53 17.30
C PHE A 53 10.80 -10.38 18.83
N PRO A 54 11.72 -11.10 19.49
CA PRO A 54 11.98 -10.90 20.92
C PRO A 54 12.28 -9.41 21.22
N PRO A 55 11.58 -8.75 22.16
CA PRO A 55 11.72 -7.32 22.40
C PRO A 55 13.10 -6.93 22.96
N ASP A 56 13.84 -7.90 23.52
CA ASP A 56 15.21 -7.78 24.00
C ASP A 56 16.27 -7.95 22.91
N THR A 57 15.88 -8.06 21.63
CA THR A 57 16.79 -8.19 20.50
C THR A 57 17.72 -6.98 20.39
N THR A 58 19.03 -7.20 20.49
CA THR A 58 20.07 -6.16 20.34
C THR A 58 20.69 -6.14 18.95
N GLU A 59 20.69 -7.28 18.26
CA GLU A 59 21.25 -7.44 16.93
C GLU A 59 20.31 -8.29 16.07
N LEU A 60 19.89 -7.75 14.93
CA LEU A 60 19.01 -8.42 13.97
C LEU A 60 19.73 -8.63 12.63
N VAL A 61 19.84 -9.88 12.19
CA VAL A 61 20.47 -10.21 10.89
C VAL A 61 19.39 -10.53 9.87
N LEU A 62 19.26 -9.70 8.84
CA LEU A 62 18.36 -9.91 7.70
C LEU A 62 19.11 -9.95 6.36
N THR A 63 20.44 -10.11 6.42
CA THR A 63 21.33 -10.03 5.26
C THR A 63 21.09 -11.16 4.27
N GLY A 64 21.13 -10.86 2.98
CA GLY A 64 21.05 -11.89 1.93
C GLY A 64 19.66 -12.52 1.78
N ASN A 65 18.60 -11.75 2.01
CA ASN A 65 17.23 -12.18 1.77
C ASN A 65 16.67 -11.53 0.49
N ASN A 66 15.38 -11.73 0.23
CA ASN A 66 14.67 -11.17 -0.93
C ASN A 66 13.72 -10.04 -0.48
N LEU A 67 14.17 -9.23 0.49
CA LEU A 67 13.37 -8.15 1.04
C LEU A 67 13.44 -6.93 0.11
N THR A 68 12.27 -6.46 -0.30
CA THR A 68 12.14 -5.21 -1.07
C THR A 68 11.85 -4.02 -0.16
N ALA A 69 11.23 -4.25 0.99
CA ALA A 69 10.99 -3.28 2.05
C ALA A 69 10.80 -4.02 3.39
N LEU A 70 10.66 -3.29 4.50
CA LEU A 70 10.33 -3.86 5.82
C LEU A 70 8.95 -3.38 6.30
N PRO A 71 8.15 -4.25 6.94
CA PRO A 71 6.90 -3.87 7.56
C PRO A 71 7.04 -2.62 8.45
N PRO A 72 6.10 -1.66 8.36
CA PRO A 72 6.14 -0.47 9.19
C PRO A 72 6.09 -0.88 10.66
N GLY A 73 6.89 -0.23 11.50
CA GLY A 73 6.96 -0.52 12.94
C GLY A 73 7.76 -1.76 13.32
N LEU A 74 8.24 -2.57 12.38
CA LEU A 74 9.01 -3.79 12.69
C LEU A 74 10.26 -3.48 13.53
N LEU A 75 11.04 -2.48 13.10
CA LEU A 75 12.28 -2.10 13.76
C LEU A 75 12.04 -1.19 14.97
N ASP A 76 10.92 -0.45 14.97
CA ASP A 76 10.52 0.42 16.08
C ASP A 76 9.99 -0.39 17.27
N ALA A 77 9.45 -1.59 17.01
CA ALA A 77 9.04 -2.56 18.03
C ALA A 77 10.22 -3.21 18.78
N LEU A 78 11.47 -2.90 18.40
CA LEU A 78 12.69 -3.41 19.01
C LEU A 78 13.47 -2.26 19.70
N PRO A 79 13.08 -1.86 20.92
CA PRO A 79 13.57 -0.62 21.55
C PRO A 79 15.06 -0.66 21.92
N VAL A 80 15.62 -1.85 22.16
CA VAL A 80 17.04 -2.03 22.51
C VAL A 80 17.92 -2.44 21.32
N LEU A 81 17.38 -2.40 20.10
CA LEU A 81 18.08 -2.78 18.88
C LEU A 81 19.23 -1.80 18.61
N ARG A 82 20.45 -2.34 18.56
CA ARG A 82 21.69 -1.58 18.32
C ARG A 82 22.12 -1.65 16.86
N ALA A 83 22.04 -2.84 16.26
CA ALA A 83 22.47 -3.09 14.89
C ALA A 83 21.46 -3.94 14.11
N ALA A 84 21.20 -3.56 12.85
CA ALA A 84 20.44 -4.37 11.91
C ALA A 84 21.25 -4.61 10.64
N HIS A 85 21.53 -5.87 10.31
CA HIS A 85 22.30 -6.21 9.12
C HIS A 85 21.37 -6.40 7.92
N LEU A 86 21.24 -5.37 7.11
CA LEU A 86 20.25 -5.24 6.02
C LEU A 86 20.85 -5.44 4.61
N GLY A 87 22.15 -5.68 4.51
CA GLY A 87 22.86 -5.82 3.24
C GLY A 87 22.35 -6.97 2.36
N ALA A 88 22.72 -6.94 1.08
CA ALA A 88 22.38 -7.98 0.10
C ALA A 88 20.87 -8.30 0.02
N ASN A 89 20.03 -7.26 0.03
CA ASN A 89 18.60 -7.35 -0.24
C ASN A 89 18.24 -6.46 -1.44
N PRO A 90 17.29 -6.86 -2.30
CA PRO A 90 16.88 -6.07 -3.46
C PRO A 90 15.94 -4.93 -3.06
N TRP A 91 16.43 -3.97 -2.29
CA TRP A 91 15.64 -2.85 -1.77
C TRP A 91 14.94 -2.07 -2.89
N ARG A 92 13.61 -1.97 -2.77
CA ARG A 92 12.76 -1.18 -3.64
C ARG A 92 12.53 0.17 -2.97
N CYS A 93 13.24 1.18 -3.45
CA CYS A 93 13.22 2.53 -2.93
C CYS A 93 12.00 3.28 -3.44
N ASP A 94 10.84 2.92 -2.90
CA ASP A 94 9.58 3.63 -3.10
C ASP A 94 8.97 4.08 -1.76
N CYS A 95 7.71 4.51 -1.78
CA CYS A 95 7.02 4.98 -0.59
C CYS A 95 6.92 3.92 0.53
N HIS A 96 7.00 2.63 0.21
CA HIS A 96 6.98 1.57 1.22
C HIS A 96 8.30 1.47 1.99
N LEU A 97 9.38 2.09 1.50
CA LEU A 97 10.70 2.10 2.13
C LEU A 97 10.91 3.29 3.08
N VAL A 98 9.96 4.24 3.12
CA VAL A 98 10.01 5.42 3.99
C VAL A 98 10.25 5.08 5.47
N PRO A 99 9.57 4.08 6.08
CA PRO A 99 9.82 3.72 7.48
C PRO A 99 11.28 3.30 7.73
N LEU A 100 11.83 2.47 6.84
CA LEU A 100 13.23 2.04 6.95
C LEU A 100 14.21 3.20 6.78
N ARG A 101 13.96 4.11 5.83
CA ARG A 101 14.75 5.33 5.65
C ARG A 101 14.74 6.20 6.91
N ALA A 102 13.56 6.41 7.50
CA ALA A 102 13.40 7.21 8.72
C ALA A 102 14.18 6.59 9.89
N TRP A 103 14.07 5.27 10.05
CA TRP A 103 14.83 4.53 11.06
C TRP A 103 16.35 4.68 10.87
N LEU A 104 16.85 4.56 9.63
CA LEU A 104 18.28 4.75 9.31
C LEU A 104 18.76 6.18 9.62
N ALA A 105 17.94 7.19 9.32
CA ALA A 105 18.26 8.58 9.59
C ALA A 105 18.40 8.88 11.09
N GLY A 106 17.65 8.17 11.93
CA GLY A 106 17.69 8.28 13.40
C GLY A 106 18.84 7.54 14.07
N ARG A 107 19.66 6.77 13.34
CA ARG A 107 20.79 6.05 13.93
C ARG A 107 22.00 6.98 14.18
N PRO A 108 22.67 6.86 15.34
CA PRO A 108 23.85 7.67 15.66
C PRO A 108 25.04 7.30 14.76
N GLU A 109 25.20 6.01 14.45
CA GLU A 109 26.27 5.49 13.60
C GLU A 109 25.72 5.11 12.22
N ARG A 110 26.21 5.79 11.17
CA ARG A 110 25.78 5.56 9.78
C ARG A 110 26.69 4.60 9.01
N GLU A 111 27.90 4.36 9.49
CA GLU A 111 28.90 3.52 8.81
C GLU A 111 28.39 2.13 8.43
N PRO A 112 27.67 1.39 9.31
CA PRO A 112 27.20 0.04 8.98
C PRO A 112 26.17 -0.02 7.86
N TYR A 113 25.61 1.12 7.44
CA TYR A 113 24.51 1.20 6.48
C TYR A 113 24.90 1.87 5.16
N ARG A 114 26.15 2.30 5.00
CA ARG A 114 26.62 3.07 3.83
C ARG A 114 26.56 2.30 2.51
N ASP A 115 26.47 0.98 2.55
CA ASP A 115 26.43 0.10 1.40
C ASP A 115 25.01 -0.29 0.96
N LEU A 116 23.98 0.10 1.71
CA LEU A 116 22.59 -0.19 1.35
C LEU A 116 22.19 0.57 0.08
N ARG A 117 21.99 -0.19 -1.00
CA ARG A 117 21.67 0.33 -2.34
C ARG A 117 20.27 -0.04 -2.78
N CYS A 118 19.66 0.85 -3.54
CA CYS A 118 18.38 0.61 -4.21
C CYS A 118 18.56 -0.30 -5.43
N ALA A 119 17.78 -1.37 -5.51
CA ALA A 119 17.69 -2.23 -6.69
C ALA A 119 16.63 -1.73 -7.69
N ALA A 120 15.58 -1.09 -7.19
CA ALA A 120 14.45 -0.54 -7.94
C ALA A 120 13.87 0.68 -7.21
N PRO A 121 13.01 1.52 -7.84
CA PRO A 121 12.69 1.56 -9.27
C PRO A 121 13.89 2.04 -10.12
N PRO A 122 13.84 1.98 -11.47
CA PRO A 122 14.94 2.40 -12.34
C PRO A 122 15.46 3.82 -12.06
N ALA A 123 14.57 4.75 -11.72
CA ALA A 123 14.91 6.14 -11.40
C ALA A 123 15.83 6.30 -10.18
N LEU A 124 15.75 5.37 -9.21
CA LEU A 124 16.55 5.41 -7.98
C LEU A 124 17.55 4.25 -7.88
N ARG A 125 17.66 3.41 -8.92
CA ARG A 125 18.56 2.25 -8.92
C ARG A 125 20.01 2.68 -8.69
N GLY A 126 20.70 1.98 -7.80
CA GLY A 126 22.11 2.24 -7.44
C GLY A 126 22.32 3.36 -6.42
N ARG A 127 21.30 4.20 -6.15
CA ARG A 127 21.34 5.22 -5.10
C ARG A 127 21.45 4.56 -3.72
N LEU A 128 22.08 5.28 -2.80
CA LEU A 128 22.33 4.83 -1.44
C LEU A 128 21.15 5.21 -0.54
N LEU A 129 20.55 4.20 0.10
CA LEU A 129 19.33 4.36 0.90
C LEU A 129 19.47 5.37 2.06
N PRO A 130 20.56 5.40 2.86
CA PRO A 130 20.67 6.35 3.97
C PRO A 130 20.72 7.82 3.53
N TYR A 131 21.05 8.09 2.27
CA TYR A 131 21.23 9.44 1.73
C TYR A 131 20.10 9.88 0.80
N LEU A 132 19.11 9.02 0.55
CA LEU A 132 17.91 9.40 -0.19
C LEU A 132 17.03 10.30 0.65
N ALA A 133 16.47 11.35 0.05
CA ALA A 133 15.47 12.17 0.70
C ALA A 133 14.10 11.46 0.70
N GLU A 134 13.23 11.85 1.64
CA GLU A 134 11.95 11.17 1.83
C GLU A 134 10.92 11.48 0.74
N ASP A 135 10.99 12.69 0.20
CA ASP A 135 10.23 13.17 -0.95
C ASP A 135 10.58 12.39 -2.23
N GLU A 136 11.86 12.05 -2.44
CA GLU A 136 12.29 11.18 -3.54
C GLU A 136 11.57 9.81 -3.50
N LEU A 137 11.47 9.20 -2.30
CA LEU A 137 10.75 7.95 -2.11
C LEU A 137 9.25 8.12 -2.33
N ARG A 138 8.62 9.16 -1.76
CA ARG A 138 7.18 9.42 -1.93
C ARG A 138 6.79 9.68 -3.37
N ALA A 139 7.63 10.39 -4.13
CA ALA A 139 7.38 10.73 -5.52
C ALA A 139 7.19 9.49 -6.42
N THR A 140 7.85 8.37 -6.09
CA THR A 140 7.72 7.11 -6.86
C THR A 140 6.35 6.45 -6.78
N CYS A 141 5.55 6.76 -5.75
CA CYS A 141 4.19 6.25 -5.58
C CYS A 141 3.11 7.25 -5.98
N ALA A 142 3.50 8.46 -6.40
CA ALA A 142 2.54 9.44 -6.88
C ALA A 142 1.86 8.93 -8.15
N PRO A 143 0.54 9.10 -8.32
CA PRO A 143 -0.14 8.77 -9.55
C PRO A 143 0.57 9.46 -10.72
N GLY A 144 1.04 8.66 -11.67
CA GLY A 144 1.78 9.16 -12.83
C GLY A 144 0.96 10.21 -13.60
N ALA A 145 1.65 11.06 -14.35
CA ALA A 145 1.01 12.06 -15.21
C ALA A 145 -0.06 11.45 -16.14
N LEU A 146 0.13 10.18 -16.55
CA LEU A 146 -0.83 9.41 -17.34
C LEU A 146 -2.17 9.20 -16.63
N CYS A 147 -2.16 8.92 -15.31
CA CYS A 147 -3.39 8.72 -14.53
C CYS A 147 -4.16 10.04 -14.36
N ARG A 148 -3.43 11.15 -14.13
CA ARG A 148 -4.02 12.49 -14.10
C ARG A 148 -4.58 12.91 -15.47
N GLY A 149 -3.89 12.59 -16.55
CA GLY A 149 -4.34 12.85 -17.92
C GLY A 149 -5.61 12.07 -18.28
N ALA A 150 -5.69 10.79 -17.91
CA ALA A 150 -6.86 9.96 -18.14
C ALA A 150 -8.10 10.52 -17.38
N LEU A 151 -7.94 10.88 -16.11
CA LEU A 151 -9.01 11.48 -15.32
C LEU A 151 -9.49 12.81 -15.91
N ALA A 152 -8.57 13.66 -16.35
CA ALA A 152 -8.89 14.93 -17.00
C ALA A 152 -9.65 14.71 -18.32
N ALA A 153 -9.23 13.74 -19.14
CA ALA A 153 -9.92 13.39 -20.37
C ALA A 153 -11.33 12.84 -20.12
N GLN A 154 -11.51 11.98 -19.10
CA GLN A 154 -12.82 11.46 -18.72
C GLN A 154 -13.76 12.58 -18.23
N LEU A 155 -13.26 13.51 -17.41
CA LEU A 155 -14.04 14.66 -16.96
C LEU A 155 -14.44 15.57 -18.12
N LEU A 156 -13.52 15.83 -19.06
CA LEU A 156 -13.80 16.62 -20.25
C LEU A 156 -14.89 15.98 -21.13
N LEU A 157 -14.81 14.67 -21.36
CA LEU A 157 -15.82 13.93 -22.12
C LEU A 157 -17.19 13.93 -21.43
N LEU A 158 -17.22 13.78 -20.10
CA LEU A 158 -18.45 13.86 -19.31
C LEU A 158 -19.11 15.23 -19.47
N VAL A 159 -18.35 16.31 -19.31
CA VAL A 159 -18.83 17.68 -19.46
C VAL A 159 -19.37 17.93 -20.87
N LEU A 160 -18.65 17.48 -21.91
CA LEU A 160 -19.10 17.62 -23.30
C LEU A 160 -20.39 16.85 -23.57
N GLY A 161 -20.51 15.64 -23.01
CA GLY A 161 -21.72 14.82 -23.11
C GLY A 161 -22.93 15.46 -22.43
N LEU A 162 -22.76 16.02 -21.23
CA LEU A 162 -23.81 16.74 -20.51
C LEU A 162 -24.26 17.99 -21.27
N LEU A 163 -23.32 18.74 -21.87
CA LEU A 163 -23.63 19.89 -22.70
C LEU A 163 -24.45 19.51 -23.95
N HIS A 164 -24.07 18.42 -24.63
CA HIS A 164 -24.81 17.90 -25.78
C HIS A 164 -26.22 17.44 -25.40
N ALA A 165 -26.36 16.71 -24.29
CA ALA A 165 -27.66 16.25 -23.79
C ALA A 165 -28.58 17.45 -23.45
N LEU A 166 -28.03 18.48 -22.81
CA LEU A 166 -28.76 19.71 -22.50
C LEU A 166 -29.21 20.44 -23.78
N LEU A 167 -28.32 20.59 -24.76
CA LEU A 167 -28.63 21.22 -26.04
C LEU A 167 -29.74 20.46 -26.79
N LEU A 168 -29.65 19.14 -26.84
CA LEU A 168 -30.66 18.27 -27.44
C LEU A 168 -32.01 18.41 -26.73
N ALA A 169 -32.03 18.39 -25.40
CA ALA A 169 -33.24 18.59 -24.60
C ALA A 169 -33.89 19.95 -24.86
N LEU A 170 -33.10 21.03 -24.92
CA LEU A 170 -33.59 22.37 -25.23
C LEU A 170 -34.18 22.45 -26.66
N LEU A 171 -33.51 21.86 -27.65
CA LEU A 171 -34.00 21.79 -29.03
C LEU A 171 -35.32 21.02 -29.12
N LEU A 172 -35.42 19.86 -28.46
CA LEU A 172 -36.64 19.06 -28.41
C LEU A 172 -37.79 19.83 -27.74
N CYS A 173 -37.54 20.51 -26.62
CA CYS A 173 -38.51 21.35 -25.94
C CYS A 173 -38.99 22.51 -26.83
N ARG A 174 -38.07 23.18 -27.54
CA ARG A 174 -38.40 24.26 -28.48
C ARG A 174 -39.25 23.74 -29.62
N LEU A 175 -38.88 22.63 -30.27
CA LEU A 175 -39.66 22.01 -31.35
C LEU A 175 -41.06 21.61 -30.88
N ARG A 176 -41.19 20.98 -29.70
CA ARG A 176 -42.49 20.65 -29.10
C ARG A 176 -43.34 21.90 -28.88
N SER A 177 -42.74 22.97 -28.35
CA SER A 177 -43.44 24.24 -28.12
C SER A 177 -43.90 24.95 -29.41
N LEU A 178 -43.12 24.84 -30.50
CA LEU A 178 -43.47 25.41 -31.80
C LEU A 178 -44.60 24.60 -32.44
N ARG A 179 -44.55 23.26 -32.37
CA ARG A 179 -45.63 22.39 -32.83
C ARG A 179 -46.94 22.66 -32.08
N ALA A 180 -46.89 22.78 -30.75
CA ALA A 180 -48.05 23.12 -29.93
C ALA A 180 -48.65 24.50 -30.29
N ARG A 181 -47.79 25.48 -30.64
CA ARG A 181 -48.24 26.79 -31.14
C ARG A 181 -48.82 26.72 -32.54
N ALA A 182 -48.27 25.90 -33.43
CA ALA A 182 -48.77 25.70 -34.79
C ALA A 182 -50.13 24.99 -34.80
N THR A 183 -50.35 23.98 -33.94
CA THR A 183 -51.66 23.34 -33.79
C THR A 183 -52.71 24.29 -33.22
N ARG A 184 -52.33 25.19 -32.29
CA ARG A 184 -53.21 26.26 -31.77
C ARG A 184 -53.50 27.37 -32.79
N ARG A 185 -52.57 27.65 -33.71
CA ARG A 185 -52.68 28.67 -34.78
C ARG A 185 -53.42 28.17 -36.04
N ARG A 186 -54.15 27.05 -35.98
CA ARG A 186 -55.09 26.63 -37.02
C ARG A 186 -56.53 27.05 -36.64
N PRO A 187 -56.94 28.33 -36.76
CA PRO A 187 -58.34 28.72 -36.69
C PRO A 187 -59.03 28.50 -38.06
N LEU A 188 -60.29 28.08 -38.00
CA LEU A 188 -61.34 28.10 -39.03
C LEU A 188 -60.89 28.35 -40.49
N SER A 189 -60.72 27.28 -41.27
CA SER A 189 -61.17 27.30 -42.67
C SER A 189 -62.59 26.74 -42.67
N GLU A 190 -63.56 27.63 -42.53
CA GLU A 190 -64.95 27.44 -42.92
C GLU A 190 -65.00 26.88 -44.36
N PRO A 191 -65.73 25.78 -44.64
CA PRO A 191 -66.46 25.69 -45.89
C PRO A 191 -67.84 26.29 -45.66
N LEU A 192 -68.06 27.47 -46.23
CA LEU A 192 -69.37 28.07 -46.45
C LEU A 192 -70.16 27.12 -47.37
N ALA A 193 -70.83 26.12 -46.79
CA ALA A 193 -71.77 25.27 -47.50
C ALA A 193 -73.08 26.05 -47.64
N ALA A 194 -73.21 26.66 -48.82
CA ALA A 194 -74.34 27.44 -49.28
C ALA A 194 -75.68 26.70 -49.08
N GLU A 195 -76.57 27.41 -48.40
CA GLU A 195 -78.00 27.52 -48.62
C GLU A 195 -78.50 27.02 -49.99
N ARG A 196 -79.32 25.95 -50.00
CA ARG A 196 -80.52 25.87 -50.85
C ARG A 196 -81.45 24.72 -50.46
N ASP A 197 -82.50 25.06 -49.73
CA ASP A 197 -83.85 24.48 -49.87
C ASP A 197 -84.67 25.52 -50.66
N PRO A 198 -85.40 25.14 -51.74
CA PRO A 198 -86.83 24.92 -51.55
C PRO A 198 -87.42 23.82 -52.47
N ARG A 199 -88.20 22.91 -51.89
CA ARG A 199 -89.60 22.54 -52.25
C ARG A 199 -89.94 21.09 -51.90
#